data_AF-A0AAD8RE96-F1
#
_entry.id   AF-A0AAD8RE96-F1
#
_cell.length_a   1.000
_cell.length_b   1.000
_cell.length_c   1.000
_cell.angle_alpha   90.00
_cell.angle_beta   90.00
_cell.angle_gamma   90.00
#
_symmetry.space_group_name_H-M   'P 1'
#
loop_
_entity.id
_entity.type
_entity.pdbx_description
1 polymer ?
#
loop_
_entity_poly.entity_id
_entity_poly.type
_entity_poly.pdbx_seq_one_letter_code
_entity_poly.pdbx_strand_id
1 'polypeptide(L)'
;MKVFLRTNSPSHFLHGDWNTGGSCNSTTPLSSGSEVFGDHSGDLPAEYAVTGTRVKLLDITSISQLRSEAHVADHTLNSQSVKYDCSHWCLPGIPDTWNEILFAQI
;
A
#
# COMPACT_ATOMS: atom_id res chain seq x y z
N MET A 1 -11.27 -13.96 20.08
CA MET A 1 -10.14 -13.11 19.64
C MET A 1 -10.02 -13.22 18.13
N LYS A 2 -10.15 -12.12 17.39
CA LYS A 2 -9.87 -12.05 15.95
C LYS A 2 -8.43 -11.57 15.79
N VAL A 3 -7.64 -12.21 14.94
CA VAL A 3 -6.25 -11.84 14.63
C VAL A 3 -6.17 -11.66 13.13
N PHE A 4 -5.51 -10.59 12.69
CA PHE A 4 -5.36 -10.24 11.28
C PHE A 4 -3.88 -10.13 10.92
N LEU A 5 -3.51 -10.63 9.74
CA LEU A 5 -2.24 -10.34 9.09
C LEU A 5 -2.51 -9.38 7.93
N ARG A 6 -1.99 -8.16 8.01
CA ARG A 6 -2.05 -7.21 6.90
C ARG A 6 -1.00 -7.59 5.86
N THR A 7 -1.40 -7.64 4.59
CA THR A 7 -0.46 -7.84 3.48
C THR A 7 0.46 -6.64 3.26
N ASN A 8 1.42 -6.79 2.34
CA ASN A 8 2.41 -5.77 2.00
C ASN A 8 1.78 -4.43 1.58
N SER A 9 2.29 -3.34 2.16
CA SER A 9 2.01 -1.97 1.72
C SER A 9 2.97 -1.62 0.59
N PRO A 10 2.50 -1.38 -0.64
CA PRO A 10 3.38 -1.10 -1.76
C PRO A 10 4.06 0.27 -1.67
N SER A 11 5.20 0.38 -2.35
CA SER A 11 5.90 1.62 -2.65
C SER A 11 5.86 1.90 -4.15
N HIS A 12 5.78 3.17 -4.55
CA HIS A 12 5.66 3.56 -5.96
C HIS A 12 6.78 4.50 -6.41
N PHE A 13 7.99 3.98 -6.60
CA PHE A 13 9.08 4.78 -7.17
C PHE A 13 9.01 4.81 -8.71
N LEU A 14 9.14 6.00 -9.27
CA LEU A 14 9.25 6.28 -10.69
C LEU A 14 10.62 6.90 -10.99
N HIS A 15 11.18 6.56 -12.15
CA HIS A 15 12.46 7.08 -12.65
C HIS A 15 13.67 6.79 -11.74
N GLY A 16 13.60 5.71 -10.97
CA GLY A 16 14.63 5.26 -10.04
C GLY A 16 13.98 4.48 -8.89
N ASP A 17 14.81 4.05 -7.96
CA ASP A 17 14.43 3.38 -6.72
C ASP A 17 14.68 4.30 -5.52
N TRP A 18 14.35 3.79 -4.33
CA TRP A 18 14.57 4.46 -3.05
C TRP A 18 16.01 4.99 -2.84
N ASN A 19 17.02 4.37 -3.47
CA ASN A 19 18.44 4.75 -3.34
C ASN A 19 19.07 5.31 -4.63
N THR A 20 18.32 5.41 -5.73
CA THR A 20 18.85 5.89 -7.01
C THR A 20 18.14 7.15 -7.53
N GLY A 21 17.37 7.80 -6.67
CA GLY A 21 16.71 9.08 -6.97
C GLY A 21 15.29 8.93 -7.53
N GLY A 22 14.61 7.82 -7.25
CA GLY A 22 13.21 7.63 -7.59
C GLY A 22 12.29 8.68 -6.94
N SER A 23 11.12 8.89 -7.56
CA SER A 23 10.12 9.89 -7.16
C SER A 23 8.69 9.37 -7.30
N CYS A 24 7.70 10.05 -6.71
CA CYS A 24 6.30 9.62 -6.67
C CYS A 24 5.33 10.80 -6.67
N ASN A 25 5.59 11.79 -7.52
CA ASN A 25 4.88 13.07 -7.49
C ASN A 25 3.61 13.05 -8.35
N SER A 26 3.22 11.86 -8.81
CA SER A 26 2.01 11.71 -9.60
C SER A 26 0.82 12.14 -8.77
N THR A 27 -0.04 12.97 -9.33
CA THR A 27 -1.33 13.34 -8.73
C THR A 27 -2.49 12.63 -9.42
N THR A 28 -2.19 11.87 -10.48
CA THR A 28 -3.19 11.13 -11.25
C THR A 28 -3.29 9.71 -10.70
N PRO A 29 -4.47 9.30 -10.20
CA PRO A 29 -4.69 7.92 -9.78
C PRO A 29 -4.54 6.95 -10.96
N LEU A 30 -3.98 5.76 -10.69
CA LEU A 30 -3.96 4.68 -11.69
C LEU A 30 -5.35 4.06 -11.90
N SER A 31 -6.35 4.45 -11.11
CA SER A 31 -7.74 3.96 -11.15
C SER A 31 -8.56 4.43 -12.35
N SER A 32 -7.95 4.99 -13.40
CA SER A 32 -8.62 5.32 -14.68
C SER A 32 -8.99 4.06 -15.50
N GLY A 33 -9.70 3.12 -14.88
CA GLY A 33 -10.14 1.84 -15.47
C GLY A 33 -9.34 0.61 -15.05
N SER A 34 -8.37 0.76 -14.14
CA SER A 34 -7.61 -0.37 -13.60
C SER A 34 -8.41 -1.08 -12.53
N GLU A 35 -8.66 -2.37 -12.73
CA GLU A 35 -9.37 -3.24 -11.79
C GLU A 35 -8.38 -4.23 -11.16
N VAL A 36 -8.63 -4.55 -9.89
CA VAL A 36 -7.94 -5.65 -9.23
C VAL A 36 -8.62 -6.94 -9.67
N PHE A 37 -7.90 -7.80 -10.38
CA PHE A 37 -8.34 -9.13 -10.77
C PHE A 37 -7.46 -10.20 -10.14
N GLY A 38 -8.06 -11.36 -9.87
CA GLY A 38 -7.36 -12.54 -9.39
C GLY A 38 -7.99 -13.10 -8.11
N ASP A 39 -7.86 -14.41 -7.96
CA ASP A 39 -8.40 -15.14 -6.80
C ASP A 39 -7.40 -15.21 -5.63
N HIS A 40 -6.20 -14.64 -5.81
CA HIS A 40 -5.09 -14.69 -4.86
C HIS A 40 -4.62 -13.29 -4.49
N SER A 41 -3.98 -13.20 -3.32
CA SER A 41 -3.40 -11.97 -2.81
C SER A 41 -2.22 -11.53 -3.66
N GLY A 42 -2.03 -10.21 -3.78
CA GLY A 42 -0.78 -9.63 -4.31
C GLY A 42 0.45 -9.92 -3.43
N ASP A 43 0.24 -10.47 -2.23
CA ASP A 43 1.25 -10.92 -1.26
C ASP A 43 1.03 -12.42 -0.95
N LEU A 44 1.47 -13.27 -1.87
CA LEU A 44 1.40 -14.73 -1.75
C LEU A 44 2.08 -15.27 -0.48
N PRO A 45 3.25 -14.75 -0.04
CA PRO A 45 3.83 -15.17 1.24
C PRO A 45 2.90 -14.95 2.43
N ALA A 46 2.22 -13.79 2.51
CA ALA A 46 1.28 -13.51 3.58
C ALA A 46 0.02 -14.40 3.50
N GLU A 47 -0.52 -14.62 2.30
CA GLU A 47 -1.65 -15.55 2.07
C GLU A 47 -1.30 -16.98 2.51
N TYR A 48 -0.13 -17.47 2.10
CA TYR A 48 0.33 -18.80 2.49
C TYR A 48 0.56 -18.91 4.00
N ALA A 49 1.11 -17.86 4.63
CA ALA A 49 1.39 -17.84 6.07
C ALA A 49 0.13 -17.97 6.94
N VAL A 50 -1.04 -17.52 6.46
CA VAL A 50 -2.30 -17.64 7.21
C VAL A 50 -3.07 -18.93 6.89
N THR A 51 -2.71 -19.64 5.82
CA THR A 51 -3.41 -20.84 5.37
C THR A 51 -3.39 -21.93 6.44
N GLY A 52 -4.57 -22.46 6.78
CA GLY A 52 -4.73 -23.46 7.84
C GLY A 52 -4.67 -22.91 9.27
N THR A 53 -4.55 -21.59 9.46
CA THR A 53 -4.55 -20.93 10.77
C THR A 53 -5.91 -20.25 11.08
N ARG A 54 -6.05 -19.68 12.28
CA ARG A 54 -7.20 -18.82 12.65
C ARG A 54 -6.96 -17.33 12.35
N VAL A 55 -5.81 -16.99 11.77
CA VAL A 55 -5.46 -15.61 11.40
C VAL A 55 -6.16 -15.27 10.08
N LYS A 56 -6.83 -14.13 10.02
CA LYS A 56 -7.46 -13.63 8.79
C LYS A 56 -6.46 -12.79 8.01
N LEU A 57 -6.46 -12.91 6.68
CA LEU A 57 -5.71 -12.00 5.82
C LEU A 57 -6.49 -10.68 5.68
N LEU A 58 -5.84 -9.56 6.00
CA LEU A 58 -6.30 -8.23 5.62
C LEU A 58 -5.55 -7.84 4.34
N ASP A 59 -6.12 -8.25 3.20
CA ASP A 59 -5.51 -8.04 1.89
C ASP A 59 -5.75 -6.60 1.41
N ILE A 60 -4.67 -5.81 1.47
CA ILE A 60 -4.66 -4.41 1.06
C ILE A 60 -3.75 -4.16 -0.15
N THR A 61 -3.00 -5.17 -0.61
CA THR A 61 -1.86 -4.95 -1.51
C THR A 61 -2.34 -4.46 -2.87
N SER A 62 -3.21 -5.21 -3.52
CA SER A 62 -3.65 -4.90 -4.88
C SER A 62 -4.44 -3.58 -4.96
N ILE A 63 -5.30 -3.30 -3.99
CA ILE A 63 -6.05 -2.03 -3.95
C ILE A 63 -5.12 -0.83 -3.69
N SER A 64 -4.03 -1.03 -2.93
CA SER A 64 -3.06 0.04 -2.65
C SER A 64 -2.11 0.28 -3.83
N GLN A 65 -1.85 -0.75 -4.65
CA GLN A 65 -1.05 -0.61 -5.88
C GLN A 65 -1.71 0.31 -6.91
N LEU A 66 -3.04 0.48 -6.85
CA LEU A 66 -3.76 1.39 -7.75
C LEU A 66 -3.65 2.86 -7.34
N ARG A 67 -2.98 3.15 -6.22
CA ARG A 67 -3.08 4.44 -5.53
C ARG A 67 -1.73 5.15 -5.40
N SER A 68 -0.90 5.07 -6.43
CA SER A 68 0.44 5.67 -6.43
C SER A 68 0.46 7.17 -6.14
N GLU A 69 -0.65 7.87 -6.35
CA GLU A 69 -0.81 9.31 -6.11
C GLU A 69 -0.97 9.69 -4.63
N ALA A 70 -1.15 8.72 -3.73
CA ALA A 70 -1.46 8.98 -2.32
C ALA A 70 -0.24 8.95 -1.38
N HIS A 71 0.98 8.86 -1.92
CA HIS A 71 2.21 8.92 -1.14
C HIS A 71 2.52 10.33 -0.62
N VAL A 72 3.37 10.39 0.41
CA VAL A 72 3.85 11.67 0.99
C VAL A 72 4.69 12.46 -0.02
N ALA A 73 5.38 11.76 -0.93
CA ALA A 73 6.25 12.36 -1.95
C ALA A 73 7.31 13.28 -1.31
N ASP A 74 7.42 14.54 -1.72
CA ASP A 74 8.39 15.50 -1.19
C ASP A 74 7.90 16.25 0.07
N HIS A 75 6.69 15.98 0.55
CA HIS A 75 6.12 16.62 1.73
C HIS A 75 6.59 16.00 3.05
N THR A 76 7.84 15.54 3.10
CA THR A 76 8.42 14.91 4.31
C THR A 76 8.93 15.95 5.29
N LEU A 77 8.87 15.65 6.59
CA LEU A 77 9.32 16.55 7.66
C LEU A 77 10.87 16.71 7.72
N ASN A 78 11.62 15.80 7.08
CA ASN A 78 13.09 15.76 7.13
C ASN A 78 13.70 15.74 5.72
N SER A 79 13.76 16.93 5.10
CA SER A 79 14.20 17.13 3.71
C SER A 79 15.71 16.98 3.45
N GLN A 80 16.51 16.53 4.43
CA GLN A 80 17.98 16.55 4.33
C GLN A 80 18.60 15.29 3.72
N SER A 81 17.90 14.15 3.67
CA SER A 81 18.44 12.88 3.16
C SER A 81 17.53 12.13 2.19
N VAL A 82 16.21 12.24 2.33
CA VAL A 82 15.23 11.59 1.47
C VAL A 82 14.51 12.66 0.66
N LYS A 83 14.73 12.66 -0.65
CA LYS A 83 14.09 13.64 -1.55
C LYS A 83 12.61 13.32 -1.77
N TYR A 84 12.24 12.04 -1.75
CA TYR A 84 10.87 11.57 -1.92
C TYR A 84 10.59 10.35 -1.03
N ASP A 85 9.51 10.41 -0.27
CA ASP A 85 8.96 9.26 0.46
C ASP A 85 7.82 8.64 -0.33
N CYS A 86 8.16 7.56 -1.03
CA CYS A 86 7.24 6.79 -1.87
C CYS A 86 6.81 5.48 -1.22
N SER A 87 6.97 5.38 0.11
CA SER A 87 6.61 4.19 0.89
C SER A 87 5.53 4.50 1.92
N HIS A 88 5.56 5.70 2.50
CA HIS A 88 4.51 6.16 3.42
C HIS A 88 3.39 6.88 2.67
N TRP A 89 2.24 6.94 3.33
CA TRP A 89 0.99 7.47 2.79
C TRP A 89 0.62 8.77 3.48
N CYS A 90 0.00 9.69 2.73
CA CYS A 90 -0.65 10.86 3.31
C CYS A 90 -1.82 10.44 4.21
N LEU A 91 -2.13 11.29 5.21
CA LEU A 91 -3.34 11.20 6.03
C LEU A 91 -4.11 12.54 5.96
N PRO A 92 -5.45 12.52 5.76
CA PRO A 92 -6.28 11.34 5.47
C PRO A 92 -5.92 10.68 4.12
N GLY A 93 -6.11 9.37 3.98
CA GLY A 93 -5.66 8.64 2.79
C GLY A 93 -5.83 7.12 2.83
N ILE A 94 -4.94 6.41 2.13
CA ILE A 94 -5.01 4.95 1.92
C ILE A 94 -5.09 4.13 3.23
N PRO A 95 -4.36 4.48 4.30
CA PRO A 95 -4.51 3.80 5.58
C PRO A 95 -5.92 3.87 6.17
N ASP A 96 -6.72 4.89 5.85
CA ASP A 96 -8.11 5.00 6.30
C ASP A 96 -8.97 3.91 5.64
N THR A 97 -8.80 3.68 4.33
CA THR A 97 -9.47 2.57 3.62
C THR A 97 -9.07 1.21 4.19
N TRP A 98 -7.81 1.01 4.59
CA TRP A 98 -7.40 -0.24 5.26
C TRP A 98 -8.15 -0.43 6.58
N ASN A 99 -8.34 0.66 7.33
CA ASN A 99 -9.08 0.64 8.59
C ASN A 99 -10.57 0.38 8.37
N GLU A 100 -11.18 0.90 7.29
CA GLU A 100 -12.56 0.60 6.93
C GLU A 100 -12.76 -0.88 6.59
N ILE A 101 -11.85 -1.48 5.81
CA ILE A 101 -11.88 -2.91 5.48
C ILE A 101 -11.71 -3.76 6.74
N LEU A 102 -10.77 -3.38 7.62
CA LEU A 102 -10.59 -4.03 8.90
C LEU A 102 -11.86 -3.94 9.76
N PHE A 103 -12.44 -2.74 9.88
CA PHE A 103 -13.66 -2.50 10.67
C PHE A 103 -14.84 -3.35 10.19
N ALA A 104 -15.00 -3.51 8.88
CA ALA A 104 -16.05 -4.36 8.29
C ALA A 104 -15.88 -5.86 8.63
N GLN A 105 -14.72 -6.30 9.12
CA GLN A 105 -14.42 -7.70 9.45
C GLN A 105 -14.32 -7.98 10.96
N ILE A 106 -14.28 -6.93 11.79
CA ILE A 106 -14.28 -7.00 13.27
C ILE A 106 -15.68 -7.34 13.81
#